data_AF-A0A976CQD9-F1
#
_entry.id   AF-A0A976CQD9-F1
#
_cell.length_a   1.000
_cell.length_b   1.000
_cell.length_c   1.000
_cell.angle_alpha   90.00
_cell.angle_beta   90.00
_cell.angle_gamma   90.00
#
_symmetry.space_group_name_H-M   'P 1'
#
loop_
_entity.id
_entity.type
_entity.pdbx_description
1 polymer ?
#
loop_
_entity_poly.entity_id
_entity_poly.type
_entity_poly.pdbx_seq_one_letter_code
_entity_poly.pdbx_strand_id
1 'polypeptide(L)' 'MPAKNHLNAQQVKKLQKALKQEQNGEIRERILILLLLNDGKT' A
#
# COMPACT_ATOMS: atom_id res chain seq x y z
N MET A 1 1.29 17.39 -0.53
CA MET A 1 0.20 16.82 0.28
C MET A 1 -0.27 15.56 -0.45
N PRO A 2 -0.13 14.34 0.09
CA PRO A 2 -0.56 13.17 -0.65
C PRO A 2 -2.09 13.16 -0.70
N ALA A 3 -2.62 12.97 -1.91
CA ALA A 3 -4.03 12.95 -2.19
C ALA A 3 -4.66 11.72 -1.51
N LYS A 4 -5.55 11.96 -0.53
CA LYS A 4 -6.42 10.92 0.03
C LYS A 4 -7.10 10.16 -1.12
N ASN A 5 -7.18 8.84 -1.01
CA ASN A 5 -7.83 7.95 -2.00
C ASN A 5 -7.20 7.94 -3.40
N HIS A 6 -5.86 7.98 -3.49
CA HIS A 6 -5.18 7.79 -4.77
C HIS A 6 -5.39 6.37 -5.34
N LEU A 7 -5.58 5.38 -4.48
CA LEU A 7 -5.83 3.99 -4.87
C LEU A 7 -7.32 3.66 -4.79
N ASN A 8 -7.81 2.96 -5.80
CA ASN A 8 -9.15 2.38 -5.77
C ASN A 8 -9.18 1.10 -4.91
N ALA A 9 -10.38 0.64 -4.54
CA ALA A 9 -10.56 -0.52 -3.66
C ALA A 9 -9.94 -1.81 -4.22
N GLN A 10 -9.87 -1.98 -5.55
CA GLN A 10 -9.24 -3.15 -6.17
C GLN A 10 -7.70 -3.11 -6.04
N GLN A 11 -7.11 -1.93 -6.24
CA GLN A 11 -5.67 -1.70 -6.08
C GLN A 11 -5.24 -1.93 -4.63
N VAL A 12 -6.01 -1.43 -3.66
CA VAL A 12 -5.76 -1.68 -2.23
C VAL A 12 -5.77 -3.17 -1.92
N LYS A 13 -6.79 -3.92 -2.39
CA LYS A 13 -6.85 -5.39 -2.18
C LYS A 13 -5.66 -6.11 -2.81
N LYS A 14 -5.22 -5.70 -4.00
CA LYS A 14 -4.06 -6.28 -4.68
C LYS A 14 -2.77 -6.03 -3.90
N LEU A 15 -2.57 -4.81 -3.40
CA LEU A 15 -1.41 -4.44 -2.60
C LEU A 15 -1.40 -5.14 -1.23
N GLN A 16 -2.55 -5.27 -0.56
CA GLN A 16 -2.66 -6.04 0.68
C GLN A 16 -2.35 -7.54 0.47
N LYS A 17 -2.73 -8.11 -0.67
CA LYS A 17 -2.36 -9.49 -1.03
C LYS A 17 -0.85 -9.60 -1.30
N ALA A 18 -0.29 -8.67 -2.07
CA ALA A 18 1.13 -8.62 -2.36
C ALA A 18 1.97 -8.48 -1.06
N LEU A 19 1.56 -7.62 -0.14
CA LEU A 19 2.22 -7.41 1.15
C LEU A 19 2.39 -8.71 1.96
N LYS A 20 1.43 -9.64 1.85
CA LYS A 20 1.46 -10.93 2.56
C LYS A 20 2.27 -12.02 1.82
N GLN A 21 2.40 -11.89 0.51
CA GLN A 21 3.06 -12.90 -0.34
C GLN A 21 4.52 -12.55 -0.61
N GLU A 22 4.87 -11.27 -0.52
CA GLU A 22 6.17 -10.77 -0.92
C GLU A 22 7.24 -11.09 0.13
N GLN A 23 8.27 -11.83 -0.32
CA GLN A 23 9.36 -12.29 0.53
C GLN A 23 10.45 -11.22 0.66
N ASN A 24 10.59 -10.35 -0.34
CA ASN A 24 11.54 -9.24 -0.27
C ASN A 24 11.05 -8.18 0.72
N GLY A 25 11.82 -7.99 1.80
CA GLY A 25 11.50 -7.03 2.86
C GLY A 25 11.40 -5.59 2.38
N GLU A 26 12.25 -5.18 1.45
CA GLU A 26 12.26 -3.81 0.92
C GLU A 26 10.99 -3.51 0.09
N ILE A 27 10.57 -4.46 -0.75
CA ILE A 27 9.35 -4.32 -1.54
C ILE A 27 8.13 -4.30 -0.61
N ARG A 28 8.11 -5.15 0.42
CA ARG A 28 7.05 -5.19 1.42
C ARG A 28 6.92 -3.86 2.17
N GLU A 29 8.04 -3.26 2.56
CA GLU A 29 8.06 -1.95 3.22
C GLU A 29 7.50 -0.84 2.32
N ARG A 30 7.90 -0.82 1.04
CA ARG A 30 7.35 0.14 0.05
C ARG A 30 5.84 -0.03 -0.15
N ILE A 31 5.34 -1.26 -0.22
CA ILE A 31 3.90 -1.54 -0.31
C ILE A 31 3.17 -1.03 0.95
N LEU A 32 3.75 -1.24 2.13
CA LEU A 32 3.17 -0.77 3.39
C LEU A 32 3.08 0.75 3.44
N ILE A 33 4.17 1.45 3.09
CA ILE A 33 4.21 2.92 3.04
C ILE A 33 3.13 3.45 2.08
N LEU A 34 3.01 2.85 0.89
CA LEU A 34 2.01 3.25 -0.09
C LEU A 34 0.57 3.08 0.43
N LEU A 35 0.29 1.99 1.14
CA LEU A 35 -1.02 1.75 1.77
C LEU A 35 -1.32 2.76 2.88
N LEU A 36 -0.33 3.10 3.73
CA LEU A 36 -0.48 4.09 4.81
C LEU A 36 -0.73 5.51 4.27
N LEU A 37 0.00 5.89 3.21
CA LEU A 37 -0.20 7.15 2.50
C LEU A 37 -1.61 7.24 1.90
N ASN A 38 -2.10 6.13 1.32
CA ASN A 38 -3.45 6.08 0.75
C ASN A 38 -4.54 6.24 1.81
N ASP A 39 -4.35 5.66 3.00
CA ASP A 39 -5.28 5.79 4.14
C ASP A 39 -5.22 7.18 4.79
N GLY A 40 -4.30 8.06 4.36
CA GLY A 40 -4.13 9.40 4.91
C GLY A 40 -3.65 9.40 6.35
N LYS A 41 -2.94 8.34 6.77
CA LYS A 41 -2.37 8.19 8.13
C LYS A 41 -0.97 8.83 8.26
N THR A 42 -0.72 9.91 7.52
CA THR A 42 0.49 10.73 7.57
C THR A 42 0.12 12.18 7.75
#